data_AF-A0A5K0XSU6-F1
#
_entry.id   AF-A0A5K0XSU6-F1
#
_cell.length_a   1.000
_cell.length_b   1.000
_cell.length_c   1.000
_cell.angle_alpha   90.00
_cell.angle_beta   90.00
_cell.angle_gamma   90.00
#
_symmetry.space_group_name_H-M   'P 1'
#
loop_
_entity.id
_entity.type
_entity.pdbx_description
1 polymer ?
#
loop_
_entity_poly.entity_id
_entity_poly.type
_entity_poly.pdbx_seq_one_letter_code
_entity_poly.pdbx_strand_id
1 'polypeptide(L)'
;MDPVPTATYFNMKKLGKGPGGGGNVMFSCKFCDIMFTGSYTCCKAHLLHISGVGIRPSHKVTNEEIKIFKKEQDAAETKKSSSKSSVYVPLYAIEEGEDVSKKRKTLTQAFNNMGRAEMDRRIG
;
A
#
# COMPACT_ATOMS: atom_id res chain seq x y z
N MET A 1 4.73 -9.06 -10.08
CA MET A 1 4.92 -7.68 -10.57
C MET A 1 5.71 -6.94 -9.51
N ASP A 2 7.02 -7.18 -9.48
CA ASP A 2 7.93 -6.37 -8.68
C ASP A 2 7.83 -4.91 -9.14
N PRO A 3 7.75 -3.94 -8.21
CA PRO A 3 7.67 -2.55 -8.60
C PRO A 3 8.93 -2.20 -9.37
N VAL A 4 8.75 -1.73 -10.61
CA VAL A 4 9.79 -1.04 -11.40
C VAL A 4 10.62 -0.18 -10.44
N PRO A 5 11.95 -0.37 -10.36
CA PRO A 5 12.79 0.39 -9.46
C PRO A 5 12.76 1.85 -9.91
N THR A 6 11.79 2.59 -9.39
CA THR A 6 11.63 4.02 -9.62
C THR A 6 12.72 4.71 -8.80
N ALA A 7 13.29 5.84 -9.23
CA ALA A 7 14.39 6.49 -8.50
C ALA A 7 14.07 6.79 -7.03
N THR A 8 12.78 6.90 -6.69
CA THR A 8 12.30 7.01 -5.31
C THR A 8 12.76 5.83 -4.43
N TYR A 9 12.83 4.61 -4.99
CA TYR A 9 13.38 3.43 -4.30
C TYR A 9 14.91 3.46 -4.27
N PHE A 10 15.56 3.94 -5.33
CA PHE A 10 17.03 4.05 -5.37
C PHE A 10 17.55 5.02 -4.31
N ASN A 11 16.77 6.03 -3.95
CA ASN A 11 17.08 6.99 -2.91
C ASN A 11 16.80 6.49 -1.48
N MET A 12 16.39 5.23 -1.34
CA MET A 12 16.17 4.56 -0.05
C MET A 12 17.15 3.40 0.11
N LYS A 13 17.68 3.23 1.32
CA LYS A 13 18.46 2.05 1.69
C LYS A 13 17.54 1.07 2.42
N LYS A 14 17.39 -0.13 1.86
CA LYS A 14 16.65 -1.22 2.50
C LYS A 14 17.50 -1.80 3.63
N LEU A 15 17.00 -1.77 4.86
CA LEU A 15 17.75 -2.23 6.03
C LEU A 15 17.37 -3.66 6.46
N GLY A 16 16.18 -4.15 6.11
CA GLY A 16 15.75 -5.51 6.42
C GLY A 16 14.40 -5.55 7.13
N LYS A 17 14.22 -6.53 8.02
CA LYS A 17 12.99 -6.70 8.82
C LYS A 17 12.89 -5.59 9.87
N GLY A 18 11.69 -5.05 10.06
CA GLY A 18 11.40 -4.09 11.10
C GLY A 18 11.51 -4.69 12.52
N PRO A 19 11.65 -3.83 13.55
CA PRO A 19 11.66 -4.26 14.94
C PRO A 19 10.26 -4.78 15.30
N GLY A 20 10.19 -5.95 15.93
CA GLY A 20 8.92 -6.59 16.32
C GLY A 20 8.50 -7.80 15.48
N GLY A 21 9.39 -8.35 14.64
CA GLY A 21 9.18 -9.65 13.99
C GLY A 21 8.11 -9.67 12.87
N GLY A 22 7.45 -8.55 12.61
CA GLY A 22 6.47 -8.40 11.53
C GLY A 22 7.09 -8.41 10.13
N GLY A 23 6.25 -8.57 9.11
CA GLY A 23 6.66 -8.65 7.70
C GLY A 23 7.06 -7.31 7.05
N ASN A 24 6.97 -6.20 7.78
CA ASN A 24 7.29 -4.90 7.21
C ASN A 24 8.80 -4.67 7.12
N VAL A 25 9.21 -4.05 6.00
CA VAL A 25 10.60 -3.72 5.73
C VAL A 25 10.93 -2.36 6.31
N MET A 26 12.13 -2.24 6.88
CA MET A 26 12.71 -0.98 7.31
C MET A 26 13.50 -0.33 6.18
N PHE A 27 13.31 0.97 6.00
CA PHE A 27 14.00 1.81 5.04
C PHE A 27 14.71 2.96 5.75
N SER A 28 15.84 3.37 5.18
CA SER A 28 16.56 4.60 5.55
C SER A 28 16.61 5.54 4.37
N CYS A 29 16.19 6.78 4.58
CA CYS A 29 16.31 7.83 3.57
C CYS A 29 17.77 8.25 3.40
N LYS A 30 18.28 8.28 2.16
CA LYS A 30 19.68 8.71 1.90
C LYS A 30 19.90 10.22 2.06
N PHE A 31 18.83 11.02 2.08
CA PHE A 31 18.92 12.47 2.16
C PHE A 31 18.90 12.99 3.60
N CYS A 32 18.07 12.38 4.46
CA CYS A 32 17.86 12.85 5.82
C CYS A 32 18.15 11.79 6.90
N ASP A 33 18.61 10.60 6.50
CA ASP A 33 18.96 9.48 7.38
C ASP A 33 17.85 9.03 8.33
N ILE A 34 16.62 9.49 8.11
CA ILE A 34 15.45 9.06 8.87
C ILE A 34 15.12 7.63 8.46
N MET A 35 15.00 6.78 9.48
CA MET A 35 14.58 5.39 9.35
C MET A 35 13.09 5.26 9.64
N PHE A 36 12.39 4.47 8.83
CA PHE A 36 10.99 4.16 9.03
C PHE A 36 10.65 2.78 8.50
N THR A 37 9.61 2.18 9.07
CA THR A 37 9.06 0.90 8.63
C THR A 37 7.88 1.19 7.72
N GLY A 38 7.84 0.60 6.53
CA GLY A 38 6.75 0.89 5.61
C GLY A 38 6.88 0.18 4.28
N SER A 39 6.05 0.61 3.33
CA SER A 39 6.09 0.14 1.95
C SER A 39 6.69 1.22 1.04
N TYR A 40 6.72 0.92 -0.26
CA TYR A 40 7.09 1.88 -1.28
C TYR A 40 6.27 3.18 -1.21
N THR A 41 4.98 3.10 -0.86
CA THR A 41 4.10 4.27 -0.75
C THR A 41 4.59 5.25 0.32
N CYS A 42 5.07 4.73 1.46
CA CYS A 42 5.68 5.55 2.52
C CYS A 42 6.97 6.21 2.01
N CYS A 43 7.82 5.46 1.30
CA CYS A 43 9.05 5.99 0.71
C CYS A 43 8.76 7.13 -0.27
N LYS A 44 7.76 6.95 -1.13
CA LYS A 44 7.28 7.94 -2.09
C LYS A 44 6.77 9.20 -1.41
N ALA A 45 5.92 9.04 -0.39
CA ALA A 45 5.36 10.18 0.34
C ALA A 45 6.42 10.98 1.10
N HIS A 46 7.40 10.29 1.70
CA HIS A 46 8.52 10.94 2.37
C HIS A 46 9.34 11.82 1.42
N LEU A 47 9.66 11.31 0.22
CA LEU A 47 10.49 12.02 -0.76
C LEU A 47 9.74 13.12 -1.51
N LEU A 48 8.47 12.90 -1.85
CA LEU A 48 7.66 13.80 -2.65
C LEU A 48 6.73 14.72 -1.84
N HIS A 49 6.83 14.69 -0.51
CA HIS A 49 6.00 15.48 0.41
C HIS A 49 4.49 15.27 0.18
N ILE A 50 4.08 14.01 0.03
CA ILE A 50 2.67 13.66 -0.17
C ILE A 50 1.97 13.56 1.19
N SER A 51 0.96 14.38 1.40
CA SER A 51 0.12 14.36 2.61
C SER A 51 -0.78 13.12 2.67
N GLY A 52 -1.19 12.72 3.88
CA GLY A 52 -2.18 11.65 4.10
C GLY A 52 -1.62 10.23 4.23
N VAL A 53 -0.29 10.04 4.15
CA VAL A 53 0.36 8.71 4.23
C VAL A 53 0.94 8.41 5.63
N GLY A 54 0.77 9.32 6.60
CA GLY A 54 1.21 9.13 7.99
C GLY A 54 2.74 9.10 8.17
N ILE A 55 3.50 9.50 7.16
CA ILE A 55 4.96 9.62 7.22
C ILE A 55 5.37 11.09 7.10
N ARG A 56 6.39 11.50 7.86
CA ARG A 56 6.93 12.85 7.79
C ARG A 56 7.62 13.08 6.44
N PRO A 57 7.44 14.24 5.79
CA PRO A 57 8.21 14.60 4.61
C PRO A 57 9.70 14.76 4.93
N SER A 58 10.57 14.52 3.94
CA SER A 58 12.01 14.73 4.10
C SER A 58 12.36 16.21 4.17
N HIS A 59 13.05 16.64 5.22
CA HIS A 59 13.49 18.03 5.37
C HIS A 59 14.76 18.38 4.58
N LYS A 60 15.45 17.37 4.02
CA LYS A 60 16.72 17.54 3.29
C LYS A 60 16.56 17.55 1.77
N VAL A 61 15.43 17.04 1.27
CA VAL A 61 15.15 17.05 -0.17
C VAL A 61 14.65 18.45 -0.55
N THR A 62 15.32 19.06 -1.52
CA THR A 62 14.96 20.39 -2.04
C THR A 62 13.74 20.34 -2.96
N ASN A 63 13.07 21.48 -3.15
CA ASN A 63 11.93 21.57 -4.06
C ASN A 63 12.30 21.25 -5.52
N GLU A 64 13.55 21.49 -5.93
CA GLU A 64 14.03 21.17 -7.27
C GLU A 64 14.16 19.66 -7.47
N GLU A 65 14.73 18.96 -6.50
CA GLU A 65 14.82 17.50 -6.49
C GLU A 65 13.43 16.85 -6.47
N ILE A 66 12.49 17.39 -5.68
CA ILE A 66 11.08 16.93 -5.66
C ILE A 66 10.47 17.01 -7.07
N LYS A 67 10.69 18.11 -7.80
CA LYS A 67 10.18 18.28 -9.17
C LYS A 67 10.78 17.23 -10.13
N ILE A 68 12.08 16.96 -10.02
CA ILE A 68 12.77 15.95 -10.83
C ILE A 68 12.18 14.57 -10.55
N PHE A 69 12.08 14.18 -9.28
CA PHE A 69 11.52 12.88 -8.87
C PHE A 69 10.07 12.73 -9.29
N LYS A 70 9.26 13.79 -9.20
CA LYS A 70 7.86 13.77 -9.61
C LYS A 70 7.72 13.59 -11.13
N LYS A 71 8.54 14.29 -11.92
CA LYS A 71 8.54 14.20 -13.38
C LYS A 71 8.96 12.80 -13.87
N GLU A 72 10.00 12.23 -13.26
CA GLU A 72 10.46 10.89 -13.63
C GLU A 72 9.44 9.81 -13.25
N GLN A 73 8.81 9.96 -12.08
CA GLN A 73 7.78 9.04 -11.64
C GLN A 73 6.52 9.11 -12.51
N ASP A 74 6.07 10.31 -12.87
CA ASP A 74 4.94 10.49 -13.78
C ASP A 74 5.19 9.74 -15.09
N ALA A 75 6.37 9.92 -15.69
CA ALA A 75 6.79 9.22 -16.91
C ALA A 75 6.85 7.69 -16.75
N ALA A 76 7.09 7.17 -15.54
CA ALA A 76 7.08 5.73 -15.26
C ALA A 76 5.66 5.18 -15.00
N GLU A 77 4.75 6.01 -14.46
CA GLU A 77 3.35 5.64 -14.20
C GLU A 77 2.47 5.74 -15.46
N THR A 78 2.74 6.68 -16.39
CA THR A 78 2.00 6.78 -17.67
C THR A 78 2.11 5.52 -18.53
N LYS A 79 3.17 4.73 -18.36
CA LYS A 79 3.38 3.46 -19.08
C LYS A 79 2.54 2.30 -18.52
N LYS A 80 1.98 2.45 -17.31
CA LYS A 80 1.12 1.43 -16.66
C LYS A 80 -0.37 1.71 -16.85
N SER A 81 -0.77 2.93 -17.23
CA SER A 81 -2.17 3.27 -17.51
C SER A 81 -2.70 2.73 -18.84
N SER A 82 -1.84 2.22 -19.72
CA SER A 82 -2.26 1.54 -20.96
C SER A 82 -2.75 0.10 -20.73
N SER A 83 -2.68 -0.40 -19.50
CA SER A 83 -3.20 -1.73 -19.12
C SER A 83 -4.20 -1.63 -17.99
N LYS A 84 -5.12 -0.65 -18.06
CA LYS A 84 -6.44 -0.86 -17.43
C LYS A 84 -7.20 -1.85 -18.32
N SER A 85 -6.82 -3.14 -18.23
CA SER A 85 -7.74 -4.19 -18.65
C SER A 85 -8.97 -4.02 -17.76
N SER A 86 -10.03 -3.49 -18.36
CA SER A 86 -11.38 -3.58 -17.84
C SER A 86 -11.71 -5.07 -17.77
N VAL A 87 -11.30 -5.73 -16.70
CA VAL A 87 -11.68 -7.11 -16.45
C VAL A 87 -13.15 -7.09 -16.05
N TYR A 88 -14.02 -7.23 -17.04
CA TYR A 88 -15.41 -7.59 -16.82
C TYR A 88 -15.42 -9.04 -16.34
N VAL A 89 -15.85 -9.26 -15.09
CA VAL A 89 -16.07 -10.60 -14.54
C VAL A 89 -17.56 -10.92 -14.72
N PRO A 90 -17.94 -11.89 -15.55
CA PRO A 90 -19.34 -12.30 -15.69
C PRO A 90 -19.82 -12.91 -14.37
N LEU A 91 -20.92 -12.40 -13.84
CA LEU A 91 -21.68 -13.05 -12.77
C LEU A 91 -22.45 -14.22 -13.39
N TYR A 92 -21.93 -15.45 -13.25
CA TYR A 92 -22.73 -16.64 -13.47
C TYR A 92 -23.25 -17.12 -12.10
N ALA A 93 -24.58 -17.15 -11.98
CA ALA A 93 -25.31 -17.75 -10.88
C ALA A 93 -25.23 -19.27 -11.02
N ILE A 94 -24.87 -20.00 -9.96
CA ILE A 94 -25.32 -21.38 -9.77
C ILE A 94 -25.44 -21.68 -8.28
N GLU A 95 -26.49 -22.43 -8.00
CA GLU A 95 -27.15 -22.75 -6.74
C GLU A 95 -26.38 -23.76 -5.86
N GLU A 96 -26.99 -24.05 -4.72
CA GLU A 96 -26.58 -24.88 -3.58
C GLU A 96 -25.80 -26.16 -3.89
N GLY A 97 -24.85 -26.51 -3.01
CA GLY A 97 -24.21 -27.83 -2.99
C GLY A 97 -22.99 -27.90 -2.06
N GLU A 98 -23.00 -28.86 -1.15
CA GLU A 98 -22.13 -29.07 0.00
C GLU A 98 -20.63 -29.35 -0.26
N ASP A 99 -19.86 -29.13 0.82
CA ASP A 99 -18.57 -29.70 1.26
C ASP A 99 -17.41 -29.91 0.25
N VAL A 100 -16.31 -29.17 0.48
CA VAL A 100 -14.94 -29.70 0.63
C VAL A 100 -13.95 -28.53 0.79
N SER A 101 -13.28 -28.53 1.95
CA SER A 101 -11.94 -28.01 2.24
C SER A 101 -11.28 -26.97 1.32
N LYS A 102 -10.84 -25.86 1.95
CA LYS A 102 -9.93 -24.79 1.48
C LYS A 102 -10.57 -23.68 0.63
N LYS A 103 -11.09 -22.62 1.27
CA LYS A 103 -11.04 -21.28 0.65
C LYS A 103 -11.19 -20.11 1.62
N ARG A 104 -10.17 -19.24 1.54
CA ARG A 104 -10.10 -17.81 1.85
C ARG A 104 -11.48 -17.16 2.07
N LYS A 105 -11.73 -16.66 3.29
CA LYS A 105 -12.90 -15.84 3.62
C LYS A 105 -12.93 -14.59 2.74
N THR A 106 -14.04 -14.38 2.05
CA THR A 106 -14.35 -13.20 1.22
C THR A 106 -14.47 -11.95 2.09
N LEU A 107 -13.97 -10.82 1.60
CA LEU A 107 -13.89 -9.51 2.28
C LEU A 107 -15.25 -9.07 2.87
N THR A 108 -16.36 -9.48 2.27
CA THR A 108 -17.72 -9.16 2.75
C THR A 108 -18.07 -9.82 4.09
N GLN A 109 -17.50 -11.01 4.39
CA GLN A 109 -17.72 -11.68 5.68
C GLN A 109 -17.06 -10.94 6.86
N ALA A 110 -16.08 -10.06 6.58
CA ALA A 110 -15.43 -9.25 7.61
C ALA A 110 -16.31 -8.10 8.14
N PHE A 111 -17.40 -7.76 7.45
CA PHE A 111 -18.32 -6.68 7.83
C PHE A 111 -19.71 -7.19 8.21
N ASN A 112 -19.82 -8.37 8.82
CA ASN A 112 -21.09 -8.82 9.38
C ASN A 112 -21.45 -7.96 10.61
N ASN A 113 -22.31 -6.96 10.40
CA ASN A 113 -22.80 -6.04 11.44
C ASN A 113 -23.81 -6.66 12.43
N MET A 114 -24.25 -7.90 12.20
CA MET A 114 -25.26 -8.57 13.04
C MET A 114 -24.82 -8.76 14.50
N GLY A 115 -23.53 -9.08 14.75
CA GLY A 115 -23.03 -9.29 16.11
C GLY A 115 -22.89 -8.02 16.95
N ARG A 116 -22.76 -6.85 16.31
CA ARG A 116 -22.63 -5.56 17.00
C ARG A 116 -23.97 -5.04 17.51
N ALA A 117 -25.03 -5.23 16.72
CA ALA A 117 -26.39 -4.83 17.09
C ALA A 117 -26.98 -5.69 18.23
N GLU A 118 -26.58 -6.96 18.35
CA GLU A 118 -27.06 -7.85 19.41
C GLU A 118 -26.51 -7.49 20.79
N MET A 119 -25.25 -7.04 20.88
CA MET A 119 -24.63 -6.60 22.14
C MET A 119 -25.22 -5.28 22.65
N ASP A 120 -25.56 -4.36 21.74
CA ASP A 120 -26.14 -3.05 22.07
C ASP A 120 -27.55 -3.17 22.69
N ARG A 121 -28.33 -4.15 22.22
CA ARG A 121 -29.66 -4.48 22.76
C ARG A 121 -29.66 -5.06 24.17
N ARG A 122 -28.51 -5.54 24.68
CA ARG A 122 -28.38 -6.10 26.04
C ARG A 122 -27.93 -5.08 27.08
N ILE A 123 -27.54 -3.88 26.65
CA ILE A 123 -27.09 -2.79 27.53
C ILE A 123 -28.16 -1.68 27.65
N GLY A 124 -29.29 -1.82 26.96
CA GLY A 124 -30.49 -0.98 27.15
C GLY A 124 -31.49 -1.61 28.11
#